data_AF-A0A816HRY4-F1
#
_entry.id   AF-A0A816HRY4-F1
#
_cell.length_a   1.000
_cell.length_b   1.000
_cell.length_c   1.000
_cell.angle_alpha   90.00
_cell.angle_beta   90.00
_cell.angle_gamma   90.00
#
_symmetry.space_group_name_H-M   'P 1'
#
loop_
_entity.id
_entity.type
_entity.pdbx_description
1 polymer ?
#
loop_
_entity_poly.entity_id
_entity_poly.type
_entity_poly.pdbx_seq_one_letter_code
_entity_poly.pdbx_strand_id
1 'polypeptide(L)'
;MGNSNSNRSSLEMKRLEEITGIKRQSFLDMHEESKRKHGSDNPVLVSRADCRHFINQMGVGFDNQKQVDVALGIFEEDGKLSTEQLFSCVAMLSETMNGAARLAYVIDTHNPKGADHENVSRKYGQKIIQCINEFYGIRKVDQPEEVWLEICGGTDKAKVTREEFVKYMTSNDPYQDFLV
;
A
#
# COMPACT_ATOMS: atom_id res chain seq x y z
N MET A 1 5.89 22.67 -19.13
CA MET A 1 5.82 21.23 -19.50
C MET A 1 5.51 20.44 -18.24
N GLY A 2 4.26 20.00 -18.07
CA GLY A 2 3.85 19.24 -16.88
C GLY A 2 2.51 18.57 -17.15
N ASN A 3 2.54 17.35 -17.69
CA ASN A 3 1.31 16.62 -18.05
C ASN A 3 1.40 15.11 -17.83
N SER A 4 2.42 14.62 -17.14
CA SER A 4 2.64 13.18 -16.94
C SER A 4 2.07 12.65 -15.61
N ASN A 5 1.75 13.51 -14.64
CA ASN A 5 1.29 13.11 -13.31
C ASN A 5 -0.21 12.76 -13.23
N SER A 6 -1.08 13.42 -14.03
CA SER A 6 -2.54 13.22 -13.95
C SER A 6 -3.01 11.90 -14.60
N ASN A 7 -2.29 11.42 -15.61
CA ASN A 7 -2.67 10.21 -16.34
C ASN A 7 -2.42 8.91 -15.55
N ARG A 8 -1.39 8.88 -14.69
CA ARG A 8 -1.02 7.69 -13.92
C ARG A 8 -1.95 7.47 -12.72
N SER A 9 -2.22 8.50 -11.91
CA SER A 9 -3.18 8.36 -10.81
C SER A 9 -4.58 8.05 -11.33
N SER A 10 -4.94 8.54 -12.52
CA SER A 10 -6.19 8.18 -13.21
C SER A 10 -6.29 6.69 -13.55
N LEU A 11 -5.19 6.05 -13.98
CA LEU A 11 -5.12 4.62 -14.29
C LEU A 11 -5.11 3.75 -13.03
N GLU A 12 -4.37 4.15 -12.00
CA GLU A 12 -4.29 3.45 -10.71
C GLU A 12 -5.62 3.53 -9.95
N MET A 13 -6.30 4.68 -9.98
CA MET A 13 -7.65 4.84 -9.41
C MET A 13 -8.69 4.00 -10.16
N LYS A 14 -8.63 3.91 -11.49
CA LYS A 14 -9.54 3.05 -12.26
C LYS A 14 -9.38 1.58 -11.88
N ARG A 15 -8.15 1.10 -11.78
CA ARG A 15 -7.88 -0.29 -11.32
C ARG A 15 -8.43 -0.51 -9.91
N LEU A 16 -8.21 0.43 -9.00
CA LEU A 16 -8.72 0.32 -7.64
C LEU A 16 -10.26 0.33 -7.62
N GLU A 17 -10.91 1.15 -8.44
CA GLU A 17 -12.37 1.19 -8.58
C GLU A 17 -12.92 -0.14 -9.13
N GLU A 18 -12.28 -0.71 -10.16
CA GLU A 18 -12.63 -2.03 -10.71
C GLU A 18 -12.50 -3.16 -9.68
N ILE A 19 -11.51 -3.04 -8.80
CA ILE A 19 -11.16 -4.07 -7.82
C ILE A 19 -11.99 -3.98 -6.53
N THR A 20 -12.17 -2.77 -6.01
CA THR A 20 -12.79 -2.51 -4.71
C THR A 20 -14.27 -2.14 -4.85
N GLY A 21 -14.72 -1.77 -6.05
CA GLY A 21 -16.04 -1.18 -6.28
C GLY A 21 -16.18 0.26 -5.78
N ILE A 22 -15.15 0.83 -5.15
CA ILE A 22 -15.18 2.20 -4.63
C ILE A 22 -14.91 3.18 -5.77
N LYS A 23 -15.89 4.04 -6.02
CA LYS A 23 -15.82 5.01 -7.11
C LYS A 23 -14.69 6.00 -6.88
N ARG A 24 -13.96 6.32 -7.95
CA ARG A 24 -12.97 7.41 -7.95
C ARG A 24 -13.50 8.72 -7.35
N GLN A 25 -14.77 9.03 -7.62
CA GLN A 25 -15.42 10.24 -7.12
C GLN A 25 -15.41 10.31 -5.58
N SER A 26 -15.58 9.19 -4.88
CA SER A 26 -15.59 9.15 -3.41
C SER A 26 -14.27 9.62 -2.80
N PHE A 27 -13.15 9.30 -3.46
CA PHE A 27 -11.83 9.77 -3.02
C PHE A 27 -11.58 11.25 -3.35
N LEU A 28 -12.09 11.72 -4.49
CA LEU A 28 -12.04 13.14 -4.85
C LEU A 28 -12.89 13.99 -3.91
N ASP A 29 -14.08 13.52 -3.53
CA ASP A 29 -14.97 14.21 -2.59
C ASP A 29 -14.30 14.34 -1.21
N MET A 30 -13.65 13.28 -0.72
CA MET A 30 -12.87 13.33 0.51
C MET A 30 -11.67 14.30 0.40
N HIS A 31 -10.95 14.27 -0.73
CA HIS A 31 -9.83 15.15 -0.99
C HIS A 31 -10.24 16.64 -0.97
N GLU A 32 -11.33 16.98 -1.65
CA GLU A 32 -11.87 18.35 -1.68
C GLU A 32 -12.43 18.78 -0.32
N GLU A 33 -13.10 17.88 0.42
CA GLU A 33 -13.56 18.17 1.78
C GLU A 33 -12.38 18.44 2.73
N SER A 34 -11.29 17.67 2.60
CA SER A 34 -10.07 17.90 3.37
C SER A 34 -9.39 19.22 2.98
N LYS A 35 -9.32 19.57 1.68
CA LYS A 35 -8.85 20.91 1.24
C LYS A 35 -9.67 22.02 1.85
N ARG A 36 -11.01 21.90 1.82
CA ARG A 36 -11.93 22.90 2.36
C ARG A 36 -11.72 23.12 3.86
N LYS A 37 -11.43 22.04 4.61
CA LYS A 37 -11.13 22.10 6.05
C LYS A 37 -9.76 22.69 6.37
N HIS A 38 -8.75 22.46 5.52
CA HIS A 38 -7.34 22.74 5.84
C HIS A 38 -6.66 23.83 5.00
N GLY A 39 -7.32 24.34 3.96
CA GLY A 39 -6.97 25.58 3.27
C GLY A 39 -5.63 25.61 2.52
N SER A 40 -5.13 24.48 1.97
CA SER A 40 -3.83 24.47 1.27
C SER A 40 -3.83 23.70 -0.07
N ASP A 41 -3.06 24.22 -1.03
CA ASP A 41 -2.82 23.67 -2.38
C ASP A 41 -1.72 22.58 -2.47
N ASN A 42 -1.10 22.21 -1.34
CA ASN A 42 -0.09 21.15 -1.29
C ASN A 42 -0.75 19.76 -1.32
N PRO A 43 -0.01 18.65 -1.57
CA PRO A 43 -0.60 17.31 -1.51
C PRO A 43 -1.37 17.19 -0.19
N VAL A 44 -2.69 17.04 -0.31
CA VAL A 44 -3.60 17.19 0.81
C VAL A 44 -3.33 16.04 1.76
N LEU A 45 -2.62 16.36 2.84
CA LEU A 45 -2.32 15.44 3.92
C LEU A 45 -3.58 15.35 4.78
N VAL A 46 -4.31 14.25 4.64
CA VAL A 46 -5.54 13.94 5.36
C VAL A 46 -5.16 13.35 6.72
N SER A 47 -5.86 13.76 7.78
CA SER A 47 -5.59 13.22 9.12
C SER A 47 -5.93 11.73 9.20
N ARG A 48 -5.21 10.96 10.03
CA ARG A 48 -5.54 9.55 10.31
C ARG A 48 -7.02 9.35 10.68
N ALA A 49 -7.61 10.31 11.41
CA ALA A 49 -9.01 10.25 11.84
C ALA A 49 -9.98 10.37 10.66
N ASP A 50 -9.75 11.31 9.74
CA ASP A 50 -10.57 11.48 8.53
C ASP A 50 -10.40 10.28 7.59
N CYS A 51 -9.17 9.76 7.43
CA CYS A 51 -8.91 8.55 6.66
C CYS A 51 -9.66 7.33 7.20
N ARG A 52 -9.65 7.12 8.53
CA ARG A 52 -10.44 6.05 9.16
C ARG A 52 -11.93 6.22 8.92
N HIS A 53 -12.43 7.44 9.07
CA HIS A 53 -13.85 7.72 8.85
C HIS A 53 -14.26 7.34 7.42
N PHE A 54 -13.45 7.72 6.43
CA PHE A 54 -13.65 7.35 5.04
C PHE A 54 -13.63 5.83 4.82
N ILE A 55 -12.61 5.12 5.32
CA ILE A 55 -12.50 3.66 5.20
C ILE A 55 -13.75 2.96 5.76
N ASN A 56 -14.21 3.39 6.94
CA ASN A 56 -15.41 2.84 7.57
C ASN A 56 -16.69 3.15 6.77
N GLN A 57 -16.81 4.34 6.17
CA GLN A 57 -17.94 4.68 5.29
C GLN A 57 -17.98 3.80 4.03
N MET A 58 -16.81 3.41 3.51
CA MET A 58 -16.72 2.53 2.36
C MET A 58 -16.95 1.05 2.71
N GLY A 59 -17.08 0.72 4.00
CA GLY A 59 -17.28 -0.66 4.47
C GLY A 59 -16.03 -1.54 4.35
N VAL A 60 -14.87 -0.96 4.06
CA VAL A 60 -13.61 -1.70 3.88
C VAL A 60 -12.95 -1.90 5.24
N GLY A 61 -12.60 -3.14 5.59
CA GLY A 61 -12.03 -3.46 6.90
C GLY A 61 -12.98 -3.20 8.08
N PHE A 62 -14.29 -3.10 7.83
CA PHE A 62 -15.30 -2.79 8.84
C PHE A 62 -15.23 -3.77 10.03
N ASP A 63 -15.09 -5.06 9.75
CA ASP A 63 -15.05 -6.13 10.75
C ASP A 63 -13.68 -6.29 11.43
N ASN A 64 -12.64 -5.57 10.97
CA ASN A 64 -11.28 -5.69 11.51
C ASN A 64 -10.58 -4.33 11.67
N GLN A 65 -11.05 -3.54 12.64
CA GLN A 65 -10.48 -2.22 12.93
C GLN A 65 -8.99 -2.27 13.29
N LYS A 66 -8.49 -3.39 13.84
CA LYS A 66 -7.06 -3.58 14.09
C LYS A 66 -6.25 -3.57 12.78
N GLN A 67 -6.75 -4.22 11.74
CA GLN A 67 -6.11 -4.17 10.41
C GLN A 67 -6.22 -2.78 9.78
N VAL A 68 -7.31 -2.06 10.00
CA VAL A 68 -7.44 -0.66 9.57
C VAL A 68 -6.37 0.21 10.24
N ASP A 69 -6.14 0.05 11.54
CA ASP A 69 -5.08 0.74 12.28
C ASP A 69 -3.69 0.47 11.76
N VAL A 70 -3.41 -0.80 11.44
CA VAL A 70 -2.12 -1.22 10.91
C VAL A 70 -1.91 -0.68 9.49
N ALA A 71 -2.92 -0.80 8.62
CA ALA A 71 -2.88 -0.24 7.28
C ALA A 71 -2.61 1.27 7.33
N LEU A 72 -3.34 2.03 8.15
CA LEU A 72 -3.09 3.47 8.30
C LEU A 72 -1.68 3.75 8.83
N GLY A 73 -1.22 3.01 9.84
CA GLY A 73 0.12 3.16 10.42
C GLY A 73 1.27 2.87 9.45
N ILE A 74 1.06 1.97 8.49
CA ILE A 74 2.03 1.62 7.45
C ILE A 74 2.30 2.79 6.49
N PHE A 75 1.24 3.48 6.08
CA PHE A 75 1.30 4.50 5.03
C PHE A 75 1.39 5.93 5.59
N GLU A 76 1.11 6.17 6.87
CA GLU A 76 1.14 7.51 7.46
C GLU A 76 2.55 8.09 7.63
N GLU A 77 2.65 9.39 7.42
CA GLU A 77 3.81 10.21 7.73
C GLU A 77 3.35 11.36 8.63
N ASP A 78 3.93 11.46 9.84
CA ASP A 78 3.55 12.44 10.86
C ASP A 78 2.05 12.46 11.20
N GLY A 79 1.42 11.28 11.22
CA GLY A 79 -0.01 11.10 11.53
C GLY A 79 -0.96 11.56 10.42
N LYS A 80 -0.43 11.77 9.21
CA LYS A 80 -1.21 12.17 8.03
C LYS A 80 -0.88 11.29 6.83
N LEU A 81 -1.83 11.21 5.90
CA LEU A 81 -1.69 10.43 4.67
C LEU A 81 -2.01 11.32 3.47
N SER A 82 -1.25 11.15 2.39
CA SER A 82 -1.66 11.60 1.07
C SER A 82 -2.85 10.79 0.56
N THR A 83 -3.50 11.28 -0.50
CA THR A 83 -4.60 10.54 -1.13
C THR A 83 -4.12 9.22 -1.72
N GLU A 84 -2.89 9.20 -2.26
CA GLU A 84 -2.22 8.00 -2.76
C GLU A 84 -1.95 6.98 -1.64
N GLN A 85 -1.48 7.43 -0.48
CA GLN A 85 -1.28 6.57 0.69
C GLN A 85 -2.61 5.98 1.20
N LEU A 86 -3.70 6.77 1.17
CA LEU A 86 -5.03 6.26 1.51
C LEU A 86 -5.53 5.22 0.51
N PHE A 87 -5.30 5.40 -0.79
CA PHE A 87 -5.65 4.39 -1.78
C PHE A 87 -5.00 3.04 -1.47
N SER A 88 -3.75 3.06 -1.03
CA SER A 88 -3.01 1.86 -0.66
C SER A 88 -3.51 1.22 0.62
N CYS A 89 -4.01 2.01 1.57
CA CYS A 89 -4.74 1.48 2.72
C CYS A 89 -5.99 0.72 2.26
N VAL A 90 -6.79 1.32 1.38
CA VAL A 90 -8.03 0.69 0.87
C VAL A 90 -7.73 -0.57 0.08
N ALA A 91 -6.72 -0.55 -0.79
CA ALA A 91 -6.27 -1.74 -1.54
C ALA A 91 -5.84 -2.87 -0.59
N MET A 92 -5.08 -2.54 0.46
CA MET A 92 -4.63 -3.50 1.47
C MET A 92 -5.79 -4.13 2.23
N LEU A 93 -6.81 -3.35 2.56
CA LEU A 93 -7.96 -3.78 3.34
C LEU A 93 -9.07 -4.44 2.49
N SER A 94 -8.99 -4.35 1.16
CA SER A 94 -10.04 -4.87 0.27
C SER A 94 -9.98 -6.40 0.18
N GLU A 95 -10.90 -7.09 0.83
CA GLU A 95 -11.01 -8.55 0.83
C GLU A 95 -11.33 -9.14 -0.55
N THR A 96 -11.89 -8.34 -1.45
CA THR A 96 -12.17 -8.73 -2.85
C THR A 96 -10.90 -8.83 -3.72
N MET A 97 -9.75 -8.35 -3.23
CA MET A 97 -8.47 -8.48 -3.90
C MET A 97 -7.83 -9.84 -3.64
N ASN A 98 -7.41 -10.53 -4.69
CA ASN A 98 -6.45 -11.61 -4.52
C ASN A 98 -5.13 -11.05 -3.96
N GLY A 99 -4.42 -11.86 -3.18
CA GLY A 99 -3.27 -11.39 -2.44
C GLY A 99 -2.09 -10.96 -3.32
N ALA A 100 -1.90 -11.59 -4.49
CA ALA A 100 -0.90 -11.20 -5.46
C ALA A 100 -1.14 -9.80 -6.05
N ALA A 101 -2.39 -9.44 -6.35
CA ALA A 101 -2.76 -8.11 -6.81
C ALA A 101 -2.57 -7.07 -5.70
N ARG A 102 -2.88 -7.44 -4.45
CA ARG A 102 -2.63 -6.59 -3.27
C ARG A 102 -1.13 -6.31 -3.10
N LEU A 103 -0.30 -7.35 -3.18
CA LEU A 103 1.16 -7.23 -3.12
C LEU A 103 1.70 -6.35 -4.26
N ALA A 104 1.22 -6.54 -5.49
CA ALA A 104 1.61 -5.71 -6.62
C ALA A 104 1.28 -4.22 -6.38
N TYR A 105 0.10 -3.93 -5.82
CA TYR A 105 -0.31 -2.57 -5.49
C TYR A 105 0.57 -1.93 -4.40
N VAL A 106 0.91 -2.69 -3.36
CA VAL A 106 1.82 -2.23 -2.29
C VAL A 106 3.21 -1.91 -2.86
N ILE A 107 3.74 -2.79 -3.73
CA ILE A 107 5.01 -2.56 -4.43
C ILE A 107 4.94 -1.27 -5.24
N ASP A 108 3.87 -1.08 -6.03
CA ASP A 108 3.72 0.11 -6.88
C ASP A 108 3.58 1.40 -6.08
N THR A 109 2.96 1.35 -4.89
CA THR A 109 2.82 2.52 -4.02
C THR A 109 4.12 2.85 -3.30
N HIS A 110 4.81 1.85 -2.76
CA HIS A 110 5.98 2.06 -1.91
C HIS A 110 7.30 2.19 -2.70
N ASN A 111 7.31 1.82 -3.98
CA ASN A 111 8.46 2.08 -4.84
C ASN A 111 8.45 3.55 -5.28
N PRO A 112 9.49 4.35 -4.97
CA PRO A 112 9.51 5.77 -5.31
C PRO A 112 9.40 6.03 -6.81
N LYS A 113 8.81 7.16 -7.17
CA LYS A 113 8.69 7.63 -8.55
C LYS A 113 10.08 7.72 -9.21
N GLY A 114 10.25 7.02 -10.33
CA GLY A 114 11.50 7.01 -11.10
C GLY A 114 12.48 5.89 -10.74
N ALA A 115 12.16 5.03 -9.76
CA ALA A 115 12.87 3.78 -9.57
C ALA A 115 12.57 2.80 -10.69
N ASP A 116 13.54 1.92 -10.97
CA ASP A 116 13.43 0.83 -11.91
C ASP A 116 12.24 -0.06 -11.52
N HIS A 117 11.15 0.02 -12.30
CA HIS A 117 9.88 -0.65 -12.02
C HIS A 117 9.99 -2.18 -12.03
N GLU A 118 11.07 -2.71 -12.58
CA GLU A 118 11.38 -4.14 -12.61
C GLU A 118 12.14 -4.59 -11.37
N ASN A 119 12.64 -3.67 -10.53
CA ASN A 119 13.49 -3.98 -9.38
C ASN A 119 12.92 -3.43 -8.06
N VAL A 120 13.09 -4.20 -6.99
CA VAL A 120 12.82 -3.82 -5.61
C VAL A 120 14.17 -3.66 -4.92
N SER A 121 14.44 -2.49 -4.35
CA SER A 121 15.66 -2.27 -3.54
C SER A 121 15.51 -2.85 -2.14
N ARG A 122 16.62 -3.17 -1.47
CA ARG A 122 16.63 -3.68 -0.08
C ARG A 122 15.81 -2.82 0.89
N LYS A 123 16.07 -1.52 0.93
CA LYS A 123 15.36 -0.58 1.82
C LYS A 123 13.85 -0.63 1.60
N TYR A 124 13.40 -0.67 0.33
CA TYR A 124 11.98 -0.70 0.00
C TYR A 124 11.35 -2.07 0.23
N GLY A 125 12.05 -3.15 -0.14
CA GLY A 125 11.61 -4.52 0.08
C GLY A 125 11.42 -4.82 1.56
N GLN A 126 12.37 -4.43 2.41
CA GLN A 126 12.26 -4.56 3.87
C GLN A 126 11.04 -3.79 4.43
N LYS A 127 10.78 -2.58 3.93
CA LYS A 127 9.57 -1.82 4.30
C LYS A 127 8.31 -2.58 3.90
N ILE A 128 8.22 -3.08 2.66
CA ILE A 128 7.06 -3.86 2.18
C ILE A 128 6.86 -5.13 3.01
N ILE A 129 7.93 -5.85 3.33
CA ILE A 129 7.89 -7.05 4.19
C ILE A 129 7.34 -6.71 5.57
N GLN A 130 7.85 -5.65 6.19
CA GLN A 130 7.35 -5.17 7.48
C GLN A 130 5.85 -4.86 7.42
N CYS A 131 5.41 -4.16 6.37
CA CYS A 131 4.00 -3.83 6.18
C CYS A 131 3.10 -5.07 6.11
N ILE A 132 3.52 -6.07 5.34
CA ILE A 132 2.79 -7.35 5.19
C ILE A 132 2.79 -8.10 6.52
N ASN A 133 3.93 -8.17 7.19
CA ASN A 133 4.05 -8.87 8.45
C ASN A 133 3.13 -8.26 9.52
N GLU A 134 3.13 -6.93 9.65
CA GLU A 134 2.28 -6.22 10.61
C GLU A 134 0.81 -6.42 10.30
N PHE A 135 0.42 -6.30 9.01
CA PHE A 135 -0.96 -6.41 8.58
C PHE A 135 -1.58 -7.79 8.84
N TYR A 136 -0.82 -8.85 8.58
CA TYR A 136 -1.29 -10.23 8.78
C TYR A 136 -0.91 -10.81 10.16
N GLY A 137 -0.21 -10.06 11.01
CA GLY A 137 0.24 -10.55 12.31
C GLY A 137 1.25 -11.70 12.21
N ILE A 138 2.06 -11.72 11.16
CA ILE A 138 3.10 -12.74 10.93
C ILE A 138 4.23 -12.54 11.94
N ARG A 139 4.63 -13.59 12.66
CA ARG A 139 5.67 -13.50 13.71
C ARG A 139 7.02 -12.89 13.25
N LYS A 140 7.32 -12.91 11.95
CA LYS A 140 8.51 -12.28 11.36
C LYS A 140 8.45 -10.74 11.29
N VAL A 141 7.45 -10.07 11.89
CA VAL A 141 7.33 -8.58 11.95
C VAL A 141 8.68 -7.91 12.27
N ASP A 142 9.41 -8.42 13.25
CA ASP A 142 10.65 -7.79 13.74
C ASP A 142 11.91 -8.16 12.93
N GLN A 143 11.77 -8.98 11.88
CA GLN A 143 12.90 -9.54 11.10
C GLN A 143 12.77 -9.33 9.58
N PRO A 144 12.44 -8.11 9.08
CA PRO A 144 12.35 -7.86 7.64
C PRO A 144 13.70 -8.05 6.92
N GLU A 145 14.81 -7.92 7.65
CA GLU A 145 16.15 -8.16 7.12
C GLU A 145 16.44 -9.63 6.85
N GLU A 146 16.01 -10.54 7.73
CA GLU A 146 16.20 -11.98 7.54
C GLU A 146 15.40 -12.47 6.34
N VAL A 147 14.15 -12.03 6.22
CA VAL A 147 13.29 -12.33 5.05
C VAL A 147 13.91 -11.78 3.76
N TRP A 148 14.49 -10.57 3.79
CA TRP A 148 15.18 -10.02 2.63
C TRP A 148 16.36 -10.91 2.19
N LEU A 149 17.17 -11.39 3.13
CA LEU A 149 18.28 -12.30 2.84
C LEU A 149 17.77 -13.62 2.25
N GLU A 150 16.64 -14.15 2.76
CA GLU A 150 16.00 -15.34 2.20
C GLU A 150 15.55 -15.13 0.74
N ILE A 151 14.90 -14.00 0.42
CA ILE A 151 14.53 -13.61 -0.96
C ILE A 151 15.78 -13.56 -1.86
N CYS A 152 16.90 -13.08 -1.32
CA CYS A 152 18.16 -13.00 -2.04
C CYS A 152 18.92 -14.34 -2.13
N GLY A 153 18.37 -15.45 -1.62
CA GLY A 153 19.03 -16.75 -1.59
C GLY A 153 20.25 -16.78 -0.66
N GLY A 154 20.20 -16.06 0.45
CA GLY A 154 21.28 -15.96 1.44
C GLY A 154 22.41 -14.99 1.07
N THR A 155 22.24 -14.21 0.00
CA THR A 155 23.24 -13.22 -0.45
C THR A 155 22.82 -11.80 -0.07
N ASP A 156 23.79 -10.92 0.18
CA ASP A 156 23.51 -9.51 0.42
C ASP A 156 23.34 -8.74 -0.90
N LYS A 157 22.20 -8.95 -1.57
CA LYS A 157 21.86 -8.17 -2.77
C LYS A 157 21.25 -6.83 -2.37
N ALA A 158 21.72 -5.77 -3.04
CA ALA A 158 21.14 -4.43 -2.92
C ALA A 158 19.75 -4.30 -3.56
N LYS A 159 19.44 -5.17 -4.52
CA LYS A 159 18.14 -5.23 -5.21
C LYS A 159 17.83 -6.63 -5.71
N VAL A 160 16.55 -6.92 -5.87
CA VAL A 160 16.02 -8.12 -6.54
C VAL A 160 15.00 -7.69 -7.58
N THR A 161 14.72 -8.54 -8.55
CA THR A 161 13.64 -8.29 -9.49
C THR A 161 12.28 -8.35 -8.78
N ARG A 162 11.30 -7.64 -9.33
CA ARG A 162 9.90 -7.69 -8.85
C ARG A 162 9.35 -9.11 -8.90
N GLU A 163 9.70 -9.87 -9.94
CA GLU A 163 9.27 -11.25 -10.09
C GLU A 163 9.85 -12.14 -8.98
N GLU A 164 11.15 -12.04 -8.68
CA GLU A 164 11.76 -12.77 -7.57
C GLU A 164 11.10 -12.43 -6.23
N PHE A 165 10.86 -11.14 -5.98
CA PHE A 165 10.20 -10.68 -4.76
C PHE A 165 8.78 -11.24 -4.64
N VAL A 166 7.96 -11.05 -5.67
CA VAL A 166 6.56 -11.53 -5.69
C VAL A 166 6.51 -13.05 -5.55
N LYS A 167 7.32 -13.78 -6.34
CA LYS A 167 7.38 -15.24 -6.30
C LYS A 167 7.71 -15.75 -4.91
N TYR A 168 8.69 -15.15 -4.22
CA TYR A 168 9.01 -15.56 -2.86
C TYR A 168 7.80 -15.34 -1.93
N MET A 169 7.23 -14.15 -1.94
CA MET A 169 6.11 -13.78 -1.06
C MET A 169 4.85 -14.62 -1.33
N THR A 170 4.58 -15.04 -2.56
CA THR A 170 3.38 -15.84 -2.86
C THR A 170 3.59 -17.34 -2.77
N SER A 171 4.82 -17.82 -2.56
CA SER A 171 5.12 -19.27 -2.65
C SER A 171 5.84 -19.84 -1.43
N ASN A 172 6.05 -19.04 -0.38
CA ASN A 172 6.77 -19.47 0.81
C ASN A 172 5.96 -19.16 2.06
N ASP A 173 6.05 -20.06 3.03
CA ASP A 173 5.52 -19.83 4.37
C ASP A 173 6.24 -18.65 5.04
N PRO A 174 5.52 -17.84 5.84
CA PRO A 174 4.09 -17.91 6.12
C PRO A 174 3.23 -17.09 5.14
N TYR A 175 3.84 -16.49 4.11
CA TYR A 175 3.19 -15.48 3.26
C TYR A 175 2.15 -16.05 2.30
N GLN A 176 2.38 -17.28 1.83
CA GLN A 176 1.50 -17.97 0.89
C GLN A 176 0.05 -18.01 1.40
N ASP A 177 -0.16 -18.32 2.68
CA ASP A 177 -1.49 -18.43 3.31
C ASP A 177 -2.31 -17.12 3.28
N PHE A 178 -1.64 -15.98 3.07
CA PHE A 178 -2.25 -14.65 3.09
C PHE A 178 -2.28 -13.98 1.72
N LEU A 179 -1.46 -14.47 0.78
CA LEU A 179 -1.21 -13.83 -0.50
C LEU A 179 -1.68 -14.65 -1.72
N VAL A 180 -2.17 -15.88 -1.54
CA VAL A 180 -2.72 -16.78 -2.58
C VAL A 180 -4.17 -17.12 -2.29
#